data_AF-B1M1Y2-F1
#
_entry.id   AF-B1M1Y2-F1
#
_cell.length_a   1.000
_cell.length_b   1.000
_cell.length_c   1.000
_cell.angle_alpha   90.00
_cell.angle_beta   90.00
_cell.angle_gamma   90.00
#
_symmetry.space_group_name_H-M   'P 1'
#
loop_
_entity.id
_entity.type
_entity.pdbx_description
1 polymer ?
#
loop_
_entity_poly.entity_id
_entity_poly.type
_entity_poly.pdbx_seq_one_letter_code
_entity_poly.pdbx_strand_id
1 'polypeptide(L)'
;MNSETSDSTARLRAPVDLGDGLTPVDVWQSLHAGERRWAARTAAEERLPFAGQMDASDRQLMALLGAFPATRWVPLCEGAGWTPIAVAALTWCEGATLTIALRAWTRLDPAADPLPGTVAERAARFLNPALLPENTLSVIGRTAGTLTGLAVLLRARSEPPFDDLSAEQKARLPEATRTVLLSYGGLAAG
;
A
#
# COMPACT_ATOMS: atom_id res chain seq x y z
N MET A 1 15.48 23.85 -52.70
CA MET A 1 16.15 22.89 -51.79
C MET A 1 15.95 23.47 -50.40
N ASN A 2 14.84 23.08 -49.74
CA ASN A 2 14.48 23.64 -48.43
C ASN A 2 15.17 22.78 -47.37
N SER A 3 16.21 23.33 -46.75
CA SER A 3 16.81 22.75 -45.55
C SER A 3 15.93 23.13 -44.36
N GLU A 4 15.04 22.22 -43.97
CA GLU A 4 14.43 22.26 -42.64
C GLU A 4 15.52 21.88 -41.62
N THR A 5 16.00 22.87 -40.88
CA THR A 5 16.76 22.66 -39.65
C THR A 5 15.83 22.06 -38.61
N SER A 6 15.95 20.74 -38.44
CA SER A 6 15.39 20.01 -37.30
C SER A 6 16.07 20.48 -36.02
N ASP A 7 15.48 21.46 -35.36
CA ASP A 7 15.85 21.87 -34.00
C ASP A 7 15.15 20.92 -33.01
N SER A 8 15.76 19.76 -32.79
CA SER A 8 15.32 18.78 -31.79
C SER A 8 16.41 18.59 -30.73
N THR A 9 16.76 19.66 -30.03
CA THR A 9 17.36 19.50 -28.69
C THR A 9 16.25 19.26 -27.68
N ALA A 10 15.81 18.01 -27.57
CA ALA A 10 14.90 17.59 -26.51
C ALA A 10 15.55 17.90 -25.15
N ARG A 11 15.12 18.98 -24.51
CA ARG A 11 15.62 19.37 -23.18
C ARG A 11 15.16 18.33 -22.17
N LEU A 12 16.11 17.79 -21.41
CA LEU A 12 15.80 16.93 -20.27
C LEU A 12 14.94 17.70 -19.26
N ARG A 13 13.92 17.04 -18.73
CA ARG A 13 13.04 17.64 -17.71
C ARG A 13 13.79 17.73 -16.39
N ALA A 14 13.60 18.82 -15.66
CA ALA A 14 14.09 18.95 -14.30
C ALA A 14 13.44 17.89 -13.39
N PRO A 15 14.13 17.47 -12.31
CA PRO A 15 13.52 16.64 -11.27
C PRO A 15 12.25 17.30 -10.70
N VAL A 16 11.28 16.49 -10.29
CA VAL A 16 10.12 16.99 -9.57
C VAL A 16 10.53 17.23 -8.13
N ASP A 17 10.31 18.44 -7.65
CA ASP A 17 10.48 18.82 -6.25
C ASP A 17 9.15 18.61 -5.51
N LEU A 18 9.20 17.88 -4.39
CA LEU A 18 8.08 17.63 -3.50
C LEU A 18 8.10 18.54 -2.25
N GLY A 19 9.06 19.47 -2.19
CA GLY A 19 9.36 20.31 -1.03
C GLY A 19 10.62 19.85 -0.31
N ASP A 20 11.28 20.79 0.38
CA ASP A 20 12.50 20.56 1.17
C ASP A 20 13.66 19.91 0.36
N GLY A 21 13.66 20.07 -0.96
CA GLY A 21 14.64 19.48 -1.86
C GLY A 21 14.47 17.98 -2.10
N LEU A 22 13.36 17.39 -1.66
CA LEU A 22 13.05 15.98 -1.86
C LEU A 22 12.42 15.74 -3.23
N THR A 23 12.86 14.68 -3.88
CA THR A 23 12.25 14.16 -5.10
C THR A 23 11.43 12.89 -4.80
N PRO A 24 10.56 12.44 -5.73
CA PRO A 24 9.87 11.16 -5.59
C PRO A 24 10.83 9.97 -5.42
N VAL A 25 12.05 10.06 -5.97
CA VAL A 25 13.09 9.03 -5.82
C VAL A 25 13.60 9.00 -4.38
N ASP A 26 13.81 10.16 -3.76
CA ASP A 26 14.24 10.25 -2.36
C ASP A 26 13.18 9.70 -1.40
N VAL A 27 11.90 9.99 -1.68
CA VAL A 27 10.77 9.39 -0.93
C VAL A 27 10.76 7.87 -1.09
N TRP A 28 10.86 7.37 -2.32
CA TRP A 28 10.90 5.92 -2.58
C TRP A 28 12.05 5.26 -1.82
N GLN A 29 13.27 5.80 -1.91
CA GLN A 29 14.45 5.25 -1.23
C GLN A 29 14.30 5.28 0.29
N SER A 30 13.78 6.39 0.84
CA SER A 30 13.60 6.58 2.27
C SER A 30 12.59 5.60 2.86
N LEU A 31 11.47 5.37 2.17
CA LEU A 31 10.46 4.38 2.57
C LEU A 31 11.04 2.97 2.63
N HIS A 32 11.83 2.56 1.63
CA HIS A 32 12.47 1.24 1.64
C HIS A 32 13.57 1.12 2.71
N ALA A 33 14.29 2.21 2.99
CA ALA A 33 15.23 2.25 4.10
C ALA A 33 14.52 2.17 5.46
N GLY A 34 13.35 2.81 5.61
CA GLY A 34 12.47 2.70 6.77
C GLY A 34 11.97 1.27 6.97
N GLU A 35 11.47 0.65 5.90
CA GLU A 35 11.02 -0.74 5.89
C GLU A 35 12.11 -1.73 6.31
N ARG A 36 13.31 -1.64 5.72
CA ARG A 36 14.45 -2.51 6.11
C ARG A 36 14.84 -2.33 7.57
N ARG A 37 14.87 -1.08 8.08
CA ARG A 37 15.15 -0.81 9.49
C ARG A 37 14.07 -1.38 10.40
N TRP A 38 12.81 -1.31 9.98
CA TRP A 38 11.70 -1.89 10.73
C TRP A 38 11.84 -3.41 10.79
N ALA A 39 12.04 -4.06 9.64
CA ALA A 39 12.17 -5.52 9.53
C ALA A 39 13.34 -6.07 10.38
N ALA A 40 14.51 -5.40 10.33
CA ALA A 40 15.66 -5.77 11.13
C ALA A 40 15.39 -5.69 12.64
N ARG A 41 14.59 -4.71 13.08
CA ARG A 41 14.24 -4.53 14.50
C ARG A 41 13.19 -5.55 14.97
N THR A 42 12.18 -5.84 14.14
CA THR A 42 11.17 -6.84 14.50
C THR A 42 11.74 -8.26 14.57
N ALA A 43 12.78 -8.55 13.79
CA ALA A 43 13.48 -9.83 13.84
C ALA A 43 14.32 -10.02 15.12
N ALA A 44 14.72 -8.94 15.78
CA ALA A 44 15.62 -8.96 16.93
C ALA A 44 14.92 -9.14 18.29
N GLU A 45 13.64 -9.54 18.33
CA GLU A 45 12.78 -9.67 19.53
C GLU A 45 12.65 -8.41 20.43
N GLU A 46 13.29 -7.30 20.07
CA GLU A 46 13.11 -6.02 20.74
C GLU A 46 11.83 -5.33 20.25
N ARG A 47 10.69 -5.62 20.88
CA ARG A 47 9.48 -4.78 20.75
C ARG A 47 9.72 -3.43 21.43
N LEU A 48 10.38 -2.52 20.72
CA LEU A 48 10.73 -1.21 21.26
C LEU A 48 9.55 -0.22 21.26
N PRO A 49 9.50 0.71 22.23
CA PRO A 49 8.52 1.81 22.30
C PRO A 49 8.60 2.81 21.13
N PHE A 50 9.54 2.64 20.19
CA PHE A 50 9.81 3.58 19.08
C PHE A 50 9.20 3.16 17.73
N ALA A 51 8.51 2.01 17.64
CA ALA A 51 7.88 1.57 16.39
C ALA A 51 6.88 2.62 15.84
N GLY A 52 6.14 3.29 16.73
CA GLY A 52 5.21 4.36 16.34
C GLY A 52 5.88 5.59 15.74
N GLN A 53 7.13 5.91 16.13
CA GLN A 53 7.85 7.06 15.57
C GLN A 53 8.28 6.80 14.11
N MET A 54 8.77 5.58 13.83
CA MET A 54 9.12 5.19 12.45
C MET A 54 7.89 5.22 11.53
N ASP A 55 6.76 4.74 12.03
CA ASP A 55 5.51 4.75 11.27
C ASP A 55 5.00 6.18 11.03
N ALA A 56 5.19 7.10 11.98
CA ALA A 56 4.86 8.51 11.78
C ALA A 56 5.76 9.17 10.71
N SER A 57 7.07 8.91 10.73
CA SER A 57 7.99 9.45 9.73
C SER A 57 7.69 8.92 8.32
N ASP A 58 7.43 7.62 8.16
CA ASP A 58 7.08 7.05 6.86
C ASP A 58 5.75 7.60 6.34
N ARG A 59 4.76 7.85 7.21
CA ARG A 59 3.50 8.52 6.84
C ARG A 59 3.71 9.96 6.37
N GLN A 60 4.59 10.70 7.03
CA GLN A 60 4.93 12.06 6.60
C GLN A 60 5.55 12.07 5.20
N LEU A 61 6.44 11.13 4.91
CA LEU A 61 7.02 10.97 3.56
C LEU A 61 5.96 10.64 2.52
N MET A 62 5.00 9.75 2.82
CA MET A 62 3.90 9.45 1.90
C MET A 62 3.00 10.65 1.66
N ALA A 63 2.74 11.48 2.67
CA ALA A 63 1.92 12.69 2.52
C ALA A 63 2.52 13.70 1.52
N LEU A 64 3.85 13.74 1.37
CA LEU A 64 4.52 14.57 0.36
C LEU A 64 4.16 14.17 -1.09
N LEU A 65 3.69 12.93 -1.29
CA LEU A 65 3.26 12.46 -2.60
C LEU A 65 1.88 12.99 -3.00
N GLY A 66 1.17 13.73 -2.13
CA GLY A 66 -0.18 14.24 -2.37
C GLY A 66 -0.39 14.98 -3.70
N ALA A 67 0.65 15.70 -4.16
CA ALA A 67 0.65 16.42 -5.45
C ALA A 67 1.44 15.70 -6.56
N PHE A 68 2.00 14.52 -6.28
CA PHE A 68 2.75 13.75 -7.27
C PHE A 68 1.81 12.82 -8.04
N PRO A 69 1.74 12.90 -9.39
CA PRO A 69 0.79 12.10 -10.15
C PRO A 69 1.05 10.59 -10.02
N ALA A 70 -0.01 9.83 -9.72
CA ALA A 70 0.02 8.37 -9.69
C ALA A 70 0.53 7.77 -11.03
N THR A 71 0.21 8.43 -12.15
CA THR A 71 0.66 8.07 -13.50
C THR A 71 2.18 8.17 -13.69
N ARG A 72 2.89 8.87 -12.80
CA ARG A 72 4.36 8.95 -12.78
C ARG A 72 4.98 8.07 -11.70
N TRP A 73 4.28 7.82 -10.59
CA TRP A 73 4.73 6.89 -9.57
C TRP A 73 4.73 5.44 -10.05
N VAL A 74 3.71 5.06 -10.82
CA VAL A 74 3.60 3.70 -11.39
C VAL A 74 4.84 3.34 -12.23
N PRO A 75 5.26 4.12 -13.25
CA PRO A 75 6.48 3.85 -14.00
C PRO A 75 7.76 3.81 -13.15
N LEU A 76 7.86 4.62 -12.09
CA LEU A 76 8.98 4.56 -11.15
C LEU A 76 9.03 3.18 -10.47
N CYS A 77 7.89 2.67 -10.02
CA CYS A 77 7.79 1.34 -9.41
C CYS A 77 8.00 0.21 -10.41
N GLU A 78 7.55 0.35 -11.66
CA GLU A 78 7.83 -0.63 -12.72
C GLU A 78 9.35 -0.71 -13.01
N GLY A 79 10.07 0.41 -12.96
CA GLY A 79 11.52 0.45 -13.18
C GLY A 79 12.36 0.02 -11.97
N ALA A 80 11.96 0.42 -10.76
CA ALA A 80 12.70 0.16 -9.52
C ALA A 80 12.30 -1.16 -8.83
N GLY A 81 11.15 -1.73 -9.18
CA GLY A 81 10.54 -2.89 -8.53
C GLY A 81 9.34 -2.50 -7.66
N TRP A 82 8.27 -3.30 -7.77
CA TRP A 82 7.10 -3.19 -6.91
C TRP A 82 7.33 -3.86 -5.56
N THR A 83 6.96 -3.16 -4.49
CA THR A 83 7.00 -3.65 -3.11
C THR A 83 5.71 -3.26 -2.39
N PRO A 84 5.37 -3.93 -1.27
CA PRO A 84 4.27 -3.53 -0.41
C PRO A 84 4.24 -2.03 -0.09
N ILE A 85 5.37 -1.46 0.36
CA ILE A 85 5.44 -0.04 0.75
C ILE A 85 5.31 0.90 -0.45
N ALA A 86 5.81 0.50 -1.63
CA ALA A 86 5.64 1.28 -2.86
C ALA A 86 4.16 1.31 -3.31
N VAL A 87 3.43 0.20 -3.12
CA VAL A 87 1.98 0.16 -3.36
C VAL A 87 1.21 0.99 -2.33
N ALA A 88 1.63 0.98 -1.07
CA ALA A 88 1.04 1.85 -0.05
C ALA A 88 1.23 3.33 -0.41
N ALA A 89 2.46 3.73 -0.76
CA ALA A 89 2.79 5.09 -1.17
C ALA A 89 2.00 5.55 -2.41
N LEU A 90 1.70 4.65 -3.35
CA LEU A 90 0.85 4.95 -4.50
C LEU A 90 -0.52 5.51 -4.09
N THR A 91 -1.11 5.05 -2.98
CA THR A 91 -2.43 5.54 -2.51
C THR A 91 -2.43 7.00 -2.04
N TRP A 92 -1.24 7.58 -1.84
CA TRP A 92 -1.08 8.98 -1.47
C TRP A 92 -0.81 9.88 -2.68
N CYS A 93 -0.58 9.31 -3.87
CA CYS A 93 -0.35 10.07 -5.08
C CYS A 93 -1.63 10.74 -5.61
N GLU A 94 -1.47 11.86 -6.33
CA GLU A 94 -2.56 12.54 -7.02
C GLU A 94 -3.20 11.62 -8.06
N GLY A 95 -4.55 11.54 -8.04
CA GLY A 95 -5.32 10.71 -8.96
C GLY A 95 -5.22 9.20 -8.68
N ALA A 96 -4.59 8.80 -7.56
CA ALA A 96 -4.59 7.41 -7.14
C ALA A 96 -5.99 6.94 -6.76
N THR A 97 -6.27 5.67 -7.03
CA THR A 97 -7.49 5.01 -6.59
C THR A 97 -7.14 3.73 -5.85
N LEU A 98 -8.00 3.34 -4.92
CA LEU A 98 -7.85 2.08 -4.21
C LEU A 98 -7.80 0.89 -5.18
N THR A 99 -8.59 0.91 -6.25
CA THR A 99 -8.59 -0.14 -7.29
C THR A 99 -7.22 -0.34 -7.93
N ILE A 100 -6.51 0.75 -8.27
CA ILE A 100 -5.16 0.66 -8.85
C ILE A 100 -4.18 0.05 -7.83
N ALA A 101 -4.25 0.49 -6.57
CA ALA A 101 -3.39 -0.02 -5.51
C ALA A 101 -3.65 -1.51 -5.22
N LEU A 102 -4.90 -1.94 -5.09
CA LEU A 102 -5.24 -3.35 -4.90
C LEU A 102 -4.80 -4.21 -6.09
N ARG A 103 -4.92 -3.69 -7.33
CA ARG A 103 -4.37 -4.39 -8.51
C ARG A 103 -2.85 -4.53 -8.43
N ALA A 104 -2.13 -3.51 -8.00
CA ALA A 104 -0.68 -3.61 -7.80
C ALA A 104 -0.32 -4.64 -6.71
N TRP A 105 -1.07 -4.67 -5.61
CA TRP A 105 -0.94 -5.71 -4.58
C TRP A 105 -1.09 -7.13 -5.12
N THR A 106 -2.04 -7.38 -6.03
CA THR A 106 -2.22 -8.72 -6.62
C THR A 106 -1.09 -9.17 -7.54
N ARG A 107 -0.24 -8.24 -7.98
CA ARG A 107 0.95 -8.54 -8.81
C ARG A 107 2.18 -8.86 -7.98
N LEU A 108 2.16 -8.55 -6.69
CA LEU A 108 3.22 -8.95 -5.77
C LEU A 108 3.13 -10.46 -5.59
N ASP A 109 4.29 -11.13 -5.62
CA ASP A 109 4.35 -12.57 -5.42
C ASP A 109 3.86 -12.93 -4.00
N PRO A 110 2.74 -13.69 -3.87
CA PRO A 110 2.22 -14.10 -2.57
C PRO A 110 3.21 -14.99 -1.80
N ALA A 111 4.13 -15.68 -2.50
CA ALA A 111 5.17 -16.49 -1.89
C ALA A 111 6.33 -15.66 -1.31
N ALA A 112 6.43 -14.38 -1.66
CA ALA A 112 7.53 -13.52 -1.23
C ALA A 112 7.39 -13.02 0.22
N ASP A 113 6.18 -12.99 0.81
CA ASP A 113 6.03 -12.59 2.22
C ASP A 113 4.71 -13.06 2.89
N PRO A 114 4.57 -14.36 3.22
CA PRO A 114 3.31 -14.92 3.73
C PRO A 114 3.33 -15.11 5.25
N LEU A 115 3.32 -14.03 6.06
CA LEU A 115 3.08 -14.16 7.51
C LEU A 115 2.37 -12.94 8.14
N PRO A 116 1.68 -13.11 9.28
CA PRO A 116 1.31 -12.02 10.19
C PRO A 116 2.58 -11.39 10.81
N GLY A 117 2.61 -10.07 10.95
CA GLY A 117 3.77 -9.31 11.45
C GLY A 117 4.81 -9.00 10.36
N THR A 118 4.43 -9.07 9.10
CA THR A 118 5.33 -8.87 7.95
C THR A 118 5.41 -7.42 7.49
N VAL A 119 6.38 -7.18 6.61
CA VAL A 119 6.52 -5.92 5.88
C VAL A 119 5.24 -5.60 5.10
N ALA A 120 4.60 -6.62 4.51
CA ALA A 120 3.32 -6.47 3.83
C ALA A 120 2.20 -5.98 4.75
N GLU A 121 2.05 -6.57 5.95
CA GLU A 121 1.06 -6.11 6.93
C GLU A 121 1.33 -4.68 7.40
N ARG A 122 2.60 -4.31 7.62
CA ARG A 122 2.96 -2.92 7.92
C ARG A 122 2.56 -1.98 6.79
N ALA A 123 2.88 -2.32 5.55
CA ALA A 123 2.55 -1.49 4.40
C ALA A 123 1.05 -1.29 4.21
N ALA A 124 0.23 -2.32 4.48
CA ALA A 124 -1.23 -2.20 4.44
C ALA A 124 -1.74 -1.09 5.38
N ARG A 125 -1.15 -0.94 6.58
CA ARG A 125 -1.48 0.12 7.56
C ARG A 125 -1.04 1.52 7.14
N PHE A 126 -0.34 1.64 6.01
CA PHE A 126 0.03 2.90 5.39
C PHE A 126 -0.79 3.26 4.16
N LEU A 127 -1.79 2.46 3.78
CA LEU A 127 -2.75 2.92 2.78
C LEU A 127 -3.38 4.24 3.24
N ASN A 128 -3.55 5.16 2.30
CA ASN A 128 -4.17 6.46 2.55
C ASN A 128 -5.58 6.26 3.13
N PRO A 129 -5.85 6.69 4.37
CA PRO A 129 -7.15 6.48 5.01
C PRO A 129 -8.33 7.07 4.22
N ALA A 130 -8.09 8.14 3.46
CA ALA A 130 -9.11 8.80 2.64
C ALA A 130 -9.63 7.93 1.48
N LEU A 131 -8.88 6.89 1.09
CA LEU A 131 -9.28 5.96 0.03
C LEU A 131 -9.89 4.66 0.57
N LEU A 132 -9.87 4.43 1.88
CA LEU A 132 -10.36 3.18 2.45
C LEU A 132 -11.89 3.15 2.45
N PRO A 133 -12.52 2.00 2.11
CA PRO A 133 -13.97 1.86 2.10
C PRO A 133 -14.53 1.86 3.52
N GLU A 134 -15.83 2.03 3.72
CA GLU A 134 -16.45 1.88 5.06
C GLU A 134 -15.99 0.61 5.79
N ASN A 135 -15.83 0.69 7.11
CA ASN A 135 -15.28 -0.40 7.92
C ASN A 135 -16.33 -1.48 8.26
N THR A 136 -17.00 -2.00 7.24
CA THR A 136 -18.01 -3.06 7.32
C THR A 136 -17.58 -4.24 6.46
N LEU A 137 -17.79 -5.48 6.94
CA LEU A 137 -17.33 -6.68 6.24
C LEU A 137 -17.91 -6.80 4.84
N SER A 138 -19.19 -6.47 4.65
CA SER A 138 -19.81 -6.54 3.33
C SER A 138 -19.23 -5.53 2.33
N VAL A 139 -18.94 -4.30 2.75
CA VAL A 139 -18.35 -3.26 1.88
C VAL A 139 -16.90 -3.64 1.55
N ILE A 140 -16.10 -4.00 2.56
CA ILE A 140 -14.71 -4.44 2.37
C ILE A 140 -14.65 -5.62 1.39
N GLY A 141 -15.52 -6.63 1.58
CA GLY A 141 -15.58 -7.81 0.71
C GLY A 141 -15.88 -7.46 -0.75
N ARG A 142 -16.82 -6.53 -0.99
CA ARG A 142 -17.13 -6.06 -2.36
C ARG A 142 -16.00 -5.23 -2.97
N THR A 143 -15.38 -4.35 -2.19
CA THR A 143 -14.28 -3.48 -2.66
C THR A 143 -12.99 -4.25 -2.94
N ALA A 144 -12.71 -5.29 -2.15
CA ALA A 144 -11.48 -6.07 -2.25
C ALA A 144 -11.26 -6.73 -3.62
N GLY A 145 -12.33 -7.26 -4.23
CA GLY A 145 -12.32 -7.97 -5.51
C GLY A 145 -11.50 -9.28 -5.56
N THR A 146 -10.59 -9.50 -4.62
CA THR A 146 -9.67 -10.65 -4.54
C THR A 146 -9.36 -10.98 -3.08
N LEU A 147 -8.83 -12.20 -2.82
CA LEU A 147 -8.40 -12.60 -1.46
C LEU A 147 -7.25 -11.73 -0.94
N THR A 148 -6.27 -11.41 -1.80
CA THR A 148 -5.17 -10.51 -1.45
C THR A 148 -5.71 -9.12 -1.09
N GLY A 149 -6.61 -8.58 -1.91
CA GLY A 149 -7.23 -7.29 -1.62
C GLY A 149 -8.02 -7.30 -0.30
N LEU A 150 -8.72 -8.39 -0.01
CA LEU A 150 -9.45 -8.56 1.24
C LEU A 150 -8.49 -8.56 2.43
N ALA A 151 -7.42 -9.35 2.37
CA ALA A 151 -6.41 -9.38 3.41
C ALA A 151 -5.77 -8.00 3.66
N VAL A 152 -5.41 -7.29 2.58
CA VAL A 152 -4.85 -5.93 2.64
C VAL A 152 -5.83 -4.96 3.30
N LEU A 153 -7.11 -4.95 2.89
CA LEU A 153 -8.10 -4.00 3.43
C LEU A 153 -8.43 -4.28 4.89
N LEU A 154 -8.48 -5.55 5.31
CA LEU A 154 -8.62 -5.89 6.72
C LEU A 154 -7.42 -5.34 7.51
N ARG A 155 -6.20 -5.58 7.03
CA ARG A 155 -4.92 -5.15 7.65
C ARG A 155 -4.69 -3.64 7.61
N ALA A 156 -5.44 -2.89 6.81
CA ALA A 156 -5.29 -1.44 6.69
C ALA A 156 -5.69 -0.67 7.95
N ARG A 157 -6.43 -1.30 8.87
CA ARG A 157 -6.97 -0.68 10.09
C ARG A 157 -6.57 -1.46 11.33
N SER A 158 -6.38 -0.72 12.43
CA SER A 158 -6.21 -1.29 13.77
C SER A 158 -7.53 -1.78 14.36
N GLU A 159 -8.65 -1.16 13.95
CA GLU A 159 -9.98 -1.52 14.44
C GLU A 159 -10.57 -2.67 13.62
N PRO A 160 -11.20 -3.67 14.26
CA PRO A 160 -11.89 -4.73 13.54
C PRO A 160 -13.08 -4.15 12.76
N PRO A 161 -13.39 -4.68 11.57
CA PRO A 161 -14.57 -4.26 10.81
C PRO A 161 -15.86 -4.66 11.52
N PHE A 162 -16.91 -3.87 11.34
CA PHE A 162 -18.25 -4.23 11.78
C PHE A 162 -18.76 -5.43 10.95
N ASP A 163 -19.19 -6.47 11.67
CA ASP A 163 -19.73 -7.68 11.07
C ASP A 163 -21.22 -7.52 10.78
N ASP A 164 -21.53 -7.14 9.54
CA ASP A 164 -22.88 -6.98 9.01
C ASP A 164 -23.39 -8.20 8.23
N LEU A 165 -22.66 -9.32 8.27
CA LEU A 165 -23.00 -10.52 7.52
C LEU A 165 -23.88 -11.45 8.36
N SER A 166 -24.99 -11.91 7.76
CA SER A 166 -25.83 -12.96 8.35
C SER A 166 -25.10 -14.31 8.38
N ALA A 167 -25.56 -15.24 9.22
CA ALA A 167 -25.02 -16.60 9.27
C ALA A 167 -25.10 -17.30 7.89
N GLU A 168 -26.18 -17.07 7.16
CA GLU A 168 -26.36 -17.61 5.80
C GLU A 168 -25.36 -17.02 4.81
N GLN A 169 -25.10 -15.71 4.87
CA GLN A 169 -24.09 -15.07 4.03
C GLN A 169 -22.69 -15.61 4.33
N LYS A 170 -22.35 -15.78 5.61
CA LYS A 170 -21.08 -16.38 6.04
C LYS A 170 -20.92 -17.82 5.57
N ALA A 171 -21.98 -18.63 5.64
CA ALA A 171 -21.98 -20.01 5.16
C ALA A 171 -21.75 -20.12 3.64
N ARG A 172 -22.15 -19.10 2.87
CA ARG A 172 -21.94 -19.04 1.41
C ARG A 172 -20.55 -18.52 1.01
N LEU A 173 -19.73 -18.04 1.95
CA LEU A 173 -18.39 -17.56 1.63
C LEU A 173 -17.46 -18.72 1.22
N PRO A 174 -16.63 -18.54 0.19
CA PRO A 174 -15.56 -19.48 -0.13
C PRO A 174 -14.69 -19.77 1.09
N GLU A 175 -14.19 -21.01 1.20
CA GLU A 175 -13.37 -21.44 2.33
C GLU A 175 -12.16 -20.52 2.54
N ALA A 176 -11.44 -20.18 1.47
CA ALA A 176 -10.31 -19.27 1.54
C ALA A 176 -10.68 -17.88 2.09
N THR A 177 -11.86 -17.36 1.76
CA THR A 177 -12.37 -16.09 2.30
C THR A 177 -12.64 -16.21 3.80
N ARG A 178 -13.25 -17.32 4.24
CA ARG A 178 -13.50 -17.59 5.66
C ARG A 178 -12.20 -17.68 6.43
N THR A 179 -11.18 -18.34 5.90
CA THR A 179 -9.84 -18.43 6.51
C THR A 179 -9.22 -17.05 6.70
N VAL A 180 -9.28 -16.18 5.69
CA VAL A 180 -8.77 -14.79 5.81
C VAL A 180 -9.51 -14.04 6.91
N LEU A 181 -10.85 -14.11 6.97
CA LEU A 181 -11.64 -13.45 8.00
C LEU A 181 -11.34 -13.97 9.43
N LEU A 182 -11.17 -15.29 9.58
CA LEU A 182 -10.82 -15.93 10.85
C LEU A 182 -9.43 -15.49 11.34
N SER A 183 -8.46 -15.34 10.43
CA SER A 183 -7.12 -14.84 10.75
C SER A 183 -7.09 -13.39 11.26
N TYR A 184 -8.20 -12.65 11.11
CA TYR A 184 -8.35 -11.25 11.50
C TYR A 184 -9.20 -11.05 12.78
N GLY A 185 -9.60 -12.14 13.45
CA GLY A 185 -10.33 -12.10 14.72
C GLY A 185 -11.79 -11.59 14.64
N GLY A 186 -12.31 -11.33 13.43
CA GLY A 186 -13.66 -10.78 13.23
C GLY A 186 -14.80 -11.81 13.28
N LEU A 187 -14.48 -13.11 13.24
CA LEU A 187 -15.44 -14.19 13.38
C LEU A 187 -15.04 -15.05 14.57
N ALA A 188 -15.42 -14.62 15.78
CA ALA A 188 -15.54 -15.60 16.86
C ALA A 188 -16.56 -16.66 16.39
N ALA A 189 -16.18 -17.92 16.47
CA ALA A 189 -17.01 -19.06 16.07
C ALA A 189 -18.34 -19.00 16.86
N GLY A 190 -19.40 -18.57 16.17
CA GLY A 190 -20.79 -18.67 16.62
C GLY A 190 -21.47 -19.85 15.96
#